data_AF-A0A2M7H0P0-F1
#
_entry.id   AF-A0A2M7H0P0-F1
#
_cell.length_a   1.000
_cell.length_b   1.000
_cell.length_c   1.000
_cell.angle_alpha   90.00
_cell.angle_beta   90.00
_cell.angle_gamma   90.00
#
_symmetry.space_group_name_H-M   'P 1'
#
loop_
_entity.id
_entity.type
_entity.pdbx_description
1 polymer ?
#
loop_
_entity_poly.entity_id
_entity_poly.type
_entity_poly.pdbx_seq_one_letter_code
_entity_poly.pdbx_strand_id
1 'polypeptide(L)' 'PALNKEEAEDWKWIKPEELKRDIKENPEKYTYWFKLILDRVLKAIDL' A
#
# COMPACT_ATOMS: atom_id res chain seq x y z
N PRO A 1 -7.57 8.93 13.77
CA PRO A 1 -6.30 9.70 13.80
C PRO A 1 -6.55 11.15 13.35
N ALA A 2 -5.87 12.11 13.97
CA ALA A 2 -5.79 13.48 13.43
C ALA A 2 -4.69 13.48 12.35
N LEU A 3 -5.10 13.56 11.08
CA LEU A 3 -4.20 13.49 9.93
C LEU A 3 -3.61 14.88 9.62
N ASN A 4 -2.30 14.97 9.39
CA ASN A 4 -1.70 16.17 8.82
C ASN A 4 -1.98 16.23 7.32
N LYS A 5 -2.85 17.17 6.91
CA LYS A 5 -3.29 17.31 5.52
C LYS A 5 -2.25 17.94 4.59
N GLU A 6 -1.18 18.54 5.13
CA GLU A 6 -0.05 19.00 4.32
C GLU A 6 0.79 17.83 3.79
N GLU A 7 0.78 16.70 4.50
CA GLU A 7 1.58 15.51 4.16
C GLU A 7 0.75 14.38 3.55
N ALA A 8 -0.49 14.21 3.99
CA ALA A 8 -1.34 13.09 3.57
C ALA A 8 -2.80 13.53 3.40
N GLU A 9 -3.36 13.23 2.23
CA GLU A 9 -4.75 13.55 1.90
C GLU A 9 -5.75 12.65 2.63
N ASP A 10 -5.50 11.34 2.70
CA ASP A 10 -6.36 10.37 3.39
C ASP A 10 -5.60 9.07 3.75
N TRP A 11 -6.23 8.19 4.54
CA TRP A 11 -5.70 6.86 4.84
C TRP A 11 -6.84 5.84 5.02
N LYS A 12 -6.54 4.57 4.70
CA LYS A 12 -7.44 3.44 4.97
C LYS A 12 -6.64 2.25 5.48
N TRP A 13 -7.25 1.43 6.34
CA TRP A 13 -6.76 0.08 6.60
C TRP A 13 -7.20 -0.85 5.46
N ILE A 14 -6.32 -1.75 5.03
CA ILE A 14 -6.58 -2.74 3.97
C ILE A 14 -5.89 -4.06 4.30
N LYS A 15 -6.48 -5.19 3.91
CA LYS A 15 -5.82 -6.49 4.05
C LYS A 15 -4.71 -6.66 3.01
N PRO A 16 -3.60 -7.34 3.33
CA PRO A 16 -2.50 -7.57 2.38
C PRO A 16 -2.94 -8.20 1.06
N GLU A 17 -3.83 -9.20 1.09
CA GLU A 17 -4.31 -9.86 -0.13
C GLU A 17 -5.17 -8.95 -1.01
N GLU A 18 -6.00 -8.11 -0.39
CA GLU A 18 -6.78 -7.11 -1.12
C GLU A 18 -5.86 -6.04 -1.73
N LEU A 19 -4.83 -5.62 -1.00
CA LEU A 19 -3.83 -4.68 -1.49
C LEU A 19 -3.03 -5.25 -2.68
N LYS A 20 -2.61 -6.53 -2.61
CA LYS A 20 -1.93 -7.20 -3.74
C LYS A 20 -2.81 -7.21 -4.98
N ARG A 21 -4.12 -7.46 -4.82
CA ARG A 21 -5.07 -7.43 -5.95
C ARG A 21 -5.25 -6.01 -6.49
N ASP A 22 -5.46 -5.02 -5.62
CA ASP A 22 -5.68 -3.62 -6.01
C ASP A 22 -4.47 -3.04 -6.74
N ILE A 23 -3.23 -3.40 -6.34
CA ILE A 23 -2.00 -3.02 -7.07
C ILE A 23 -1.94 -3.62 -8.47
N LYS A 24 -2.44 -4.84 -8.67
CA LYS A 24 -2.48 -5.49 -10.00
C LYS A 24 -3.55 -4.88 -10.89
N GLU A 25 -4.72 -4.56 -10.33
CA GLU A 25 -5.86 -4.01 -11.06
C GLU A 25 -5.71 -2.52 -11.35
N ASN A 26 -5.08 -1.77 -10.45
CA ASN A 26 -4.92 -0.30 -10.52
C ASN A 26 -3.47 0.14 -10.23
N PRO A 27 -2.47 -0.30 -11.02
CA PRO A 27 -1.06 -0.08 -10.73
C PRO A 27 -0.64 1.40 -10.69
N GLU A 28 -1.39 2.30 -11.32
CA GLU A 28 -1.18 3.74 -11.37
C GLU A 28 -1.54 4.46 -10.07
N LYS A 29 -2.40 3.87 -9.23
CA LYS A 29 -2.73 4.42 -7.89
C LYS A 29 -1.56 4.32 -6.90
N TYR A 30 -0.52 3.57 -7.26
CA TYR A 30 0.60 3.26 -6.37
C TYR A 30 1.92 3.75 -6.94
N THR A 31 2.73 4.34 -6.07
CA THR A 31 4.08 4.75 -6.41
C THR A 31 4.95 3.54 -6.76
N TYR A 32 5.94 3.77 -7.62
CA TYR A 32 6.88 2.73 -8.03
C TYR A 32 7.57 2.07 -6.82
N TRP A 33 8.06 2.88 -5.88
CA TRP A 33 8.76 2.41 -4.68
C TRP A 33 7.89 1.50 -3.80
N PHE A 34 6.61 1.85 -3.65
CA PHE A 34 5.70 1.05 -2.84
C PHE A 34 5.47 -0.34 -3.44
N LYS A 35 5.26 -0.41 -4.76
CA LYS A 35 5.13 -1.69 -5.47
C LYS A 35 6.39 -2.54 -5.36
N LEU A 36 7.57 -1.92 -5.46
CA LEU A 36 8.86 -2.62 -5.39
C LEU A 36 9.14 -3.22 -4.01
N ILE A 37 8.80 -2.51 -2.93
CA ILE A 37 9.12 -2.94 -1.57
C ILE A 37 8.08 -3.93 -1.01
N LEU A 38 6.83 -3.86 -1.46
CA LEU A 38 5.71 -4.60 -0.86
C LEU A 38 5.98 -6.11 -0.77
N ASP A 39 6.44 -6.73 -1.87
CA ASP A 39 6.74 -8.17 -1.90
C ASP A 39 7.82 -8.58 -0.88
N ARG A 40 8.78 -7.69 -0.61
CA ARG A 40 9.83 -7.95 0.39
C ARG A 40 9.27 -7.84 1.80
N VAL A 41 8.40 -6.87 2.06
CA VAL A 41 7.80 -6.67 3.38
C VAL A 41 6.88 -7.83 3.73
N LEU A 42 6.00 -8.24 2.81
CA LEU A 42 5.03 -9.30 3.07
C LEU A 42 5.73 -10.64 3.37
N LYS A 43 6.76 -10.98 2.60
CA LYS A 43 7.61 -12.14 2.90
C LYS A 43 8.31 -12.05 4.26
N ALA A 44 8.74 -10.85 4.68
CA ALA A 44 9.43 -10.66 5.95
C ALA A 44 8.51 -10.78 7.18
N ILE A 45 7.18 -10.72 6.98
CA ILE A 45 6.18 -10.85 8.03
C ILE A 45 5.30 -12.10 7.85
N ASP A 46 5.76 -13.06 7.04
CA ASP A 46 5.09 -14.33 6.73
C ASP A 46 3.67 -14.18 6.12
N LEU A 47 3.51 -13.20 5.21
CA LEU A 47 2.27 -12.89 4.46
C LEU A 47 2.47 -12.89 2.92
#